data_AF-F8KZU8-F1
#
_entry.id   AF-F8KZU8-F1
#
_cell.length_a   1.000
_cell.length_b   1.000
_cell.length_c   1.000
_cell.angle_alpha   90.00
_cell.angle_beta   90.00
_cell.angle_gamma   90.00
#
_symmetry.space_group_name_H-M   'P 1'
#
loop_
_entity.id
_entity.type
_entity.pdbx_description
1 polymer ?
#
loop_
_entity_poly.entity_id
_entity_poly.type
_entity_poly.pdbx_seq_one_letter_code
_entity_poly.pdbx_strand_id
1 'polypeptide(L)'
;MHDLLGIIPPDLNEVAKAIAEKNGVQIQPAGAHAANLVGLSNQVPGRIIFLTEGPSRTVKIGNQEIIFKKTTKKIMSSAGTKEGLLIQAMKNLGKDHIDQITRARIAEFLKDSNEKEIRENMKFAPAWMRVIVFEIMGLKP
;
A
#
# COMPACT_ATOMS: atom_id res chain seq x y z
N MET A 1 36.59 24.03 1.97
CA MET A 1 36.36 22.67 2.51
C MET A 1 35.26 22.81 3.56
N HIS A 2 34.01 22.56 3.18
CA HIS A 2 32.87 22.51 4.10
C HIS A 2 32.21 21.16 3.88
N ASP A 3 32.28 20.28 4.88
CA ASP A 3 31.56 19.02 4.92
C ASP A 3 30.06 19.31 5.03
N LEU A 4 29.41 19.43 3.87
CA LEU A 4 27.96 19.57 3.72
C LEU A 4 27.32 18.22 3.37
N LEU A 5 27.72 17.18 4.09
CA LEU A 5 26.93 15.94 4.15
C LEU A 5 26.10 15.99 5.41
N GLY A 6 25.03 16.78 5.37
CA GLY A 6 23.96 16.68 6.36
C GLY A 6 23.47 15.23 6.44
N ILE A 7 23.05 14.80 7.64
CA ILE A 7 22.51 13.45 7.87
C ILE A 7 21.31 13.24 6.93
N ILE A 8 21.45 12.33 5.97
CA ILE A 8 20.32 11.92 5.12
C ILE A 8 19.34 11.17 6.03
N PRO A 9 18.09 11.64 6.17
CA PRO A 9 17.10 10.94 6.99
C PRO A 9 16.87 9.54 6.40
N PRO A 10 16.72 8.51 7.26
CA PRO A 10 16.53 7.15 6.79
C PRO A 10 15.22 7.02 5.99
N ASP A 11 15.20 6.14 5.00
CA ASP A 11 13.96 5.79 4.31
C ASP A 11 13.01 5.12 5.31
N LEU A 12 11.88 5.78 5.56
CA LEU A 12 10.87 5.31 6.51
C LEU A 12 10.26 3.95 6.12
N ASN A 13 10.29 3.58 4.84
CA ASN A 13 9.90 2.23 4.41
C ASN A 13 10.89 1.19 4.89
N GLU A 14 12.19 1.46 4.76
CA GLU A 14 13.25 0.57 5.21
C GLU A 14 13.26 0.46 6.73
N VAL A 15 13.06 1.58 7.43
CA VAL A 15 12.85 1.57 8.90
C VAL A 15 11.64 0.73 9.28
N ALA A 16 10.51 0.90 8.58
CA ALA A 16 9.30 0.12 8.86
C ALA A 16 9.50 -1.39 8.61
N LYS A 17 10.19 -1.76 7.52
CA LYS A 17 10.56 -3.15 7.20
C LYS A 17 11.45 -3.76 8.27
N ALA A 18 12.54 -3.07 8.66
CA ALA A 18 13.45 -3.54 9.70
C ALA A 18 12.73 -3.75 11.05
N ILE A 19 11.81 -2.84 11.39
CA ILE A 19 10.97 -2.96 12.59
C ILE A 19 10.03 -4.18 12.51
N ALA A 20 9.46 -4.43 11.33
CA ALA A 20 8.57 -5.56 11.09
C ALA A 20 9.31 -6.89 11.17
N GLU A 21 10.49 -6.99 10.54
CA GLU A 21 11.40 -8.14 10.58
C GLU A 21 11.84 -8.47 12.01
N LYS A 22 12.33 -7.47 12.75
CA LYS A 22 12.75 -7.64 14.16
C LYS A 22 11.64 -8.23 15.03
N ASN A 23 10.38 -7.90 14.71
CA ASN A 23 9.22 -8.31 15.49
C ASN A 23 8.51 -9.54 14.90
N GLY A 24 8.96 -10.08 13.77
CA GLY A 24 8.33 -11.22 13.10
C GLY A 24 6.89 -10.94 12.65
N VAL A 25 6.59 -9.71 12.23
CA VAL A 25 5.23 -9.31 11.80
C VAL A 25 5.23 -8.88 10.34
N GLN A 26 4.13 -9.15 9.63
CA GLN A 26 3.90 -8.58 8.30
C GLN A 26 3.38 -7.15 8.39
N ILE A 27 3.72 -6.35 7.38
CA ILE A 27 3.24 -4.99 7.20
C ILE A 27 2.81 -4.72 5.76
N GLN A 28 1.87 -3.80 5.57
CA GLN A 28 1.36 -3.40 4.26
C GLN A 28 1.17 -1.88 4.23
N PRO A 29 1.82 -1.12 3.31
CA PRO A 29 1.54 0.29 3.12
C PRO A 29 0.04 0.57 2.97
N ALA A 30 -0.44 1.66 3.55
CA ALA A 30 -1.85 2.04 3.51
C ALA A 30 -2.08 3.55 3.45
N GLY A 31 -3.34 3.93 3.17
CA GLY A 31 -3.74 5.33 3.05
C GLY A 31 -3.04 6.05 1.90
N ALA A 32 -2.75 7.33 2.08
CA ALA A 32 -2.08 8.15 1.07
C ALA A 32 -0.71 7.60 0.67
N HIS A 33 -0.02 6.89 1.57
CA HIS A 33 1.24 6.22 1.28
C HIS A 33 1.09 5.11 0.23
N ALA A 34 0.07 4.26 0.37
CA ALA A 34 -0.22 3.25 -0.65
C ALA A 34 -0.60 3.89 -2.00
N ALA A 35 -1.45 4.93 -1.98
CA ALA A 35 -1.84 5.63 -3.19
C ALA A 35 -0.64 6.26 -3.91
N ASN A 36 0.34 6.78 -3.17
CA ASN A 36 1.56 7.31 -3.73
C ASN A 36 2.47 6.22 -4.33
N LEU A 37 2.68 5.11 -3.61
CA LEU A 37 3.49 3.99 -4.11
C LEU A 37 2.92 3.33 -5.38
N VAL A 38 1.59 3.31 -5.55
CA VAL A 38 0.93 2.79 -6.77
C VAL A 38 0.97 3.83 -7.92
N GLY A 39 1.24 5.11 -7.62
CA GLY A 39 1.17 6.19 -8.60
C GLY A 39 -0.25 6.73 -8.84
N LEU A 40 -1.20 6.42 -7.96
CA LEU A 40 -2.54 6.99 -8.00
C LEU A 40 -2.64 8.34 -7.28
N SER A 41 -1.59 8.76 -6.56
CA SER A 41 -1.46 10.09 -5.97
C SER A 41 -0.03 10.60 -6.07
N ASN A 42 0.13 11.88 -6.41
CA ASN A 42 1.43 12.56 -6.42
C ASN A 42 1.75 13.24 -5.09
N GLN A 43 0.84 13.18 -4.11
CA GLN A 43 1.03 13.83 -2.83
C GLN A 43 2.02 13.04 -1.98
N VAL A 44 3.10 13.70 -1.56
CA VAL A 44 4.00 13.15 -0.55
C VAL A 44 3.26 13.17 0.80
N PRO A 45 2.99 12.01 1.41
CA PRO A 45 2.21 11.96 2.64
C PRO A 45 3.03 12.50 3.81
N GLY A 46 2.45 13.43 4.58
CA GLY A 46 3.07 13.92 5.82
C GLY A 46 3.16 12.86 6.94
N ARG A 47 2.47 11.72 6.77
CA ARG A 47 2.48 10.57 7.69
C ARG A 47 2.44 9.28 6.89
N ILE A 48 3.33 8.35 7.22
CA ILE A 48 3.34 7.03 6.59
C ILE A 48 2.59 6.03 7.46
N ILE A 49 1.64 5.32 6.86
CA ILE A 49 0.77 4.36 7.54
C ILE A 49 1.04 2.97 6.97
N PHE A 50 1.23 2.00 7.88
CA PHE A 50 1.27 0.58 7.57
C PHE A 50 0.15 -0.14 8.33
N LEU A 51 -0.55 -1.06 7.66
CA LEU A 51 -1.31 -2.09 8.33
C LEU A 51 -0.35 -3.16 8.87
N THR A 52 -0.69 -3.80 9.98
CA THR A 52 0.10 -4.89 10.56
C THR A 52 -0.79 -5.92 11.25
N GLU A 53 -0.29 -7.15 11.39
CA GLU A 53 -0.88 -8.16 12.28
C GLU A 53 -0.44 -7.99 13.75
N GLY A 54 0.62 -7.21 13.99
CA GLY A 54 1.12 -6.87 15.31
C GLY A 54 0.30 -5.81 16.05
N PRO A 55 0.75 -5.37 17.23
CA PRO A 55 0.12 -4.27 17.97
C PRO A 55 0.17 -2.95 17.20
N SER A 56 -0.89 -2.15 17.31
CA SER A 56 -0.90 -0.77 16.83
C SER A 56 0.11 0.06 17.63
N ARG A 57 0.90 0.89 16.94
CA ARG A 57 1.86 1.81 17.57
C ARG A 57 2.30 2.89 16.59
N THR A 58 2.81 3.99 17.14
CA THR A 58 3.48 5.03 16.35
C THR A 58 4.96 5.07 16.72
N VAL A 59 5.82 5.13 15.72
CA VAL A 59 7.27 5.28 15.88
C VAL A 59 7.68 6.62 15.30
N LYS A 60 8.32 7.47 16.10
CA LYS A 60 8.84 8.77 15.66
C LYS A 60 10.30 8.63 15.24
N ILE A 61 10.64 9.20 14.09
CA ILE A 61 11.99 9.24 13.53
C ILE A 61 12.28 10.69 13.14
N GLY A 62 13.04 11.41 13.98
CA GLY A 62 13.17 12.86 13.84
C GLY A 62 11.80 13.56 13.87
N ASN A 63 11.50 14.31 12.82
CA ASN A 63 10.23 15.03 12.65
C ASN A 63 9.15 14.21 11.91
N GLN A 64 9.43 12.95 11.58
CA GLN A 64 8.52 12.08 10.84
C GLN A 64 7.95 10.98 11.72
N GLU A 65 6.79 10.44 11.34
CA GLU A 65 6.09 9.39 12.09
C GLU A 65 5.70 8.23 11.17
N ILE A 66 5.95 7.01 11.66
CA ILE A 66 5.46 5.76 11.09
C ILE A 66 4.32 5.25 11.99
N ILE A 67 3.14 5.07 11.42
CA ILE A 67 1.96 4.59 12.13
C ILE A 67 1.68 3.16 11.71
N PHE A 68 1.79 2.22 12.64
CA PHE A 68 1.35 0.85 12.48
C PHE A 68 -0.08 0.71 13.01
N LYS A 69 -1.01 0.29 12.16
CA LYS A 69 -2.40 0.04 12.52
C LYS A 69 -2.69 -1.46 12.46
N LYS A 70 -3.02 -2.04 13.61
CA LYS A 70 -3.45 -3.44 13.68
C LYS A 70 -4.68 -3.66 12.82
N THR A 71 -4.68 -4.74 12.05
CA THR A 71 -5.84 -5.20 11.29
C THR A 71 -6.00 -6.72 11.43
N THR A 72 -6.99 -7.28 10.73
CA THR A 72 -7.29 -8.72 10.76
C THR A 72 -6.43 -9.49 9.74
N LYS A 73 -6.17 -10.78 10.02
CA LYS A 73 -5.50 -11.69 9.07
C LYS A 73 -6.16 -11.72 7.70
N LYS A 74 -7.49 -11.57 7.66
CA LYS A 74 -8.29 -11.49 6.43
C LYS A 74 -7.89 -10.29 5.56
N ILE A 75 -7.61 -9.14 6.17
CA ILE A 75 -7.17 -7.95 5.44
C ILE A 75 -5.68 -8.04 5.08
N MET A 76 -4.88 -8.72 5.91
CA MET A 76 -3.45 -8.95 5.67
C MET A 76 -3.15 -10.10 4.73
N SER A 77 -4.14 -10.84 4.24
CA SER A 77 -3.87 -12.03 3.42
C SER A 77 -3.14 -11.74 2.11
N SER A 78 -3.24 -10.50 1.60
CA SER A 78 -2.50 -10.02 0.42
C SER A 78 -1.38 -9.06 0.78
N ALA A 79 -0.99 -8.99 2.06
CA ALA A 79 0.11 -8.13 2.49
C ALA A 79 1.42 -8.53 1.78
N GLY A 80 2.16 -7.53 1.30
CA GLY A 80 3.39 -7.74 0.55
C GLY A 80 3.20 -8.01 -0.93
N THR A 81 1.95 -8.15 -1.42
CA THR A 81 1.68 -8.33 -2.85
C THR A 81 1.34 -7.02 -3.55
N LYS A 82 1.48 -7.01 -4.87
CA LYS A 82 1.14 -5.89 -5.74
C LYS A 82 -0.35 -5.53 -5.60
N GLU A 83 -1.22 -6.52 -5.61
CA GLU A 83 -2.66 -6.35 -5.47
C GLU A 83 -3.05 -5.90 -4.06
N GLY A 84 -2.36 -6.38 -3.01
CA GLY A 84 -2.56 -5.91 -1.65
C GLY A 84 -2.28 -4.41 -1.50
N LEU A 85 -1.21 -3.93 -2.15
CA LEU A 85 -0.88 -2.52 -2.21
C LEU A 85 -1.94 -1.72 -2.98
N LEU A 86 -2.39 -2.23 -4.13
CA LEU A 86 -3.46 -1.61 -4.91
C LEU A 86 -4.77 -1.52 -4.12
N ILE A 87 -5.16 -2.55 -3.37
CA ILE A 87 -6.36 -2.54 -2.54
C ILE A 87 -6.31 -1.38 -1.55
N GLN A 88 -5.17 -1.15 -0.89
CA GLN A 88 -5.05 -0.03 0.06
C GLN A 88 -5.04 1.33 -0.64
N ALA A 89 -4.45 1.42 -1.82
CA ALA A 89 -4.46 2.63 -2.64
C ALA A 89 -5.89 3.00 -3.09
N MET A 90 -6.64 2.03 -3.64
CA MET A 90 -8.05 2.21 -4.02
C MET A 90 -8.90 2.54 -2.80
N LYS A 91 -8.64 1.93 -1.64
CA LYS A 91 -9.36 2.25 -0.39
C LYS A 91 -9.16 3.71 0.02
N ASN A 92 -7.95 4.24 -0.18
CA ASN A 92 -7.65 5.64 0.13
C ASN A 92 -8.35 6.62 -0.81
N LEU A 93 -8.41 6.30 -2.11
CA LEU A 93 -9.11 7.13 -3.10
C LEU A 93 -10.62 7.10 -2.90
N GLY A 94 -11.17 5.92 -2.63
CA GLY A 94 -12.61 5.69 -2.64
C GLY A 94 -13.16 5.52 -4.06
N LYS A 95 -14.35 4.90 -4.14
CA LYS A 95 -14.95 4.47 -5.41
C LYS A 95 -15.19 5.63 -6.38
N ASP A 96 -15.61 6.78 -5.86
CA ASP A 96 -16.05 7.94 -6.66
C ASP A 96 -14.88 8.66 -7.36
N HIS A 97 -13.64 8.36 -6.98
CA HIS A 97 -12.43 8.96 -7.56
C HIS A 97 -11.71 8.03 -8.54
N ILE A 98 -12.33 6.91 -8.94
CA ILE A 98 -11.75 5.97 -9.92
C ILE A 98 -12.23 6.35 -11.33
N ASP A 99 -11.59 7.37 -11.89
CA ASP A 99 -11.82 7.84 -13.27
C ASP A 99 -11.02 7.02 -14.32
N GLN A 100 -11.15 7.40 -15.59
CA GLN A 100 -10.48 6.69 -16.69
C GLN A 100 -8.95 6.75 -16.60
N ILE A 101 -8.41 7.86 -16.11
CA ILE A 101 -6.96 8.03 -15.92
C ILE A 101 -6.48 7.07 -14.82
N THR A 102 -7.21 7.01 -13.71
CA THR A 102 -6.93 6.10 -12.60
C THR A 102 -7.03 4.65 -13.05
N ARG A 103 -8.05 4.29 -13.84
CA ARG A 103 -8.19 2.95 -14.43
C ARG A 103 -6.99 2.57 -15.30
N ALA A 104 -6.50 3.48 -16.15
CA ALA A 104 -5.32 3.24 -16.97
C ALA A 104 -4.05 3.00 -16.13
N ARG A 105 -3.88 3.77 -15.05
CA ARG A 105 -2.77 3.58 -14.10
C ARG A 105 -2.87 2.25 -13.35
N ILE A 106 -4.09 1.83 -12.98
CA ILE A 106 -4.32 0.53 -12.36
C ILE A 106 -3.95 -0.60 -13.34
N ALA A 107 -4.34 -0.48 -14.61
CA ALA A 107 -3.98 -1.45 -15.64
C ALA A 107 -2.46 -1.57 -15.81
N GLU A 108 -1.77 -0.44 -15.94
CA GLU A 108 -0.30 -0.41 -16.03
C GLU A 108 0.36 -0.98 -14.77
N PHE A 109 -0.17 -0.62 -13.59
CA PHE A 109 0.31 -1.16 -12.33
C PHE A 109 0.08 -2.67 -12.22
N LEU A 110 -0.93 -3.25 -12.86
CA LEU A 110 -1.19 -4.70 -12.83
C LEU A 110 -0.65 -5.47 -14.05
N LYS A 111 0.08 -4.84 -14.96
CA LYS A 111 0.48 -5.45 -16.24
C LYS A 111 1.22 -6.80 -16.13
N ASP A 112 1.97 -6.99 -15.04
CA ASP A 112 2.76 -8.19 -14.78
C ASP A 112 2.05 -9.20 -13.86
N SER A 113 0.86 -8.85 -13.36
CA SER A 113 0.05 -9.70 -12.50
C SER A 113 -0.78 -10.66 -13.35
N ASN A 114 -0.81 -11.93 -12.98
CA ASN A 114 -1.67 -12.92 -13.66
C ASN A 114 -3.05 -13.08 -13.00
N GLU A 115 -3.99 -13.71 -13.71
CA GLU A 115 -5.36 -13.91 -13.23
C GLU A 115 -5.42 -14.62 -11.87
N LYS A 116 -4.56 -15.62 -11.65
CA LYS A 116 -4.55 -16.40 -10.40
C LYS A 116 -4.17 -15.51 -9.22
N GLU A 117 -3.10 -14.72 -9.35
CA GLU A 117 -2.65 -13.77 -8.33
C GLU A 117 -3.74 -12.74 -8.02
N ILE A 118 -4.37 -12.18 -9.05
CA ILE A 118 -5.44 -11.19 -8.89
C ILE A 118 -6.62 -11.79 -8.12
N ARG A 119 -7.09 -12.98 -8.48
CA ARG A 119 -8.21 -13.64 -7.80
C ARG A 119 -7.88 -14.00 -6.36
N GLU A 120 -6.68 -14.53 -6.12
CA GLU A 120 -6.23 -14.92 -4.79
C GLU A 120 -6.10 -13.72 -3.87
N ASN A 121 -5.37 -12.69 -4.30
CA ASN A 121 -5.04 -11.53 -3.48
C ASN A 121 -6.23 -10.57 -3.28
N MET A 122 -7.17 -10.54 -4.23
CA MET A 122 -8.39 -9.72 -4.11
C MET A 122 -9.56 -10.43 -3.44
N LYS A 123 -9.43 -11.69 -3.04
CA LYS A 123 -10.50 -12.51 -2.42
C LYS A 123 -11.27 -11.78 -1.31
N PHE A 124 -10.57 -11.00 -0.49
CA PHE A 124 -11.15 -10.26 0.64
C PHE A 124 -11.26 -8.74 0.42
N ALA A 125 -10.97 -8.27 -0.79
CA ALA A 125 -11.18 -6.87 -1.15
C ALA A 125 -12.68 -6.53 -1.19
N PRO A 126 -13.05 -5.27 -0.90
CA PRO A 126 -14.40 -4.77 -1.11
C PRO A 126 -14.92 -5.10 -2.51
N ALA A 127 -16.20 -5.49 -2.60
CA ALA A 127 -16.80 -5.96 -3.86
C ALA A 127 -16.62 -4.98 -5.02
N TRP A 128 -16.76 -3.68 -4.76
CA TRP A 128 -16.60 -2.65 -5.79
C TRP A 128 -15.18 -2.59 -6.38
N MET A 129 -14.14 -2.90 -5.59
CA MET A 129 -12.76 -2.94 -6.10
C MET A 129 -12.56 -4.14 -7.01
N ARG A 130 -13.08 -5.30 -6.61
CA ARG A 130 -13.02 -6.53 -7.43
C ARG A 130 -13.68 -6.32 -8.78
N VAL A 131 -14.88 -5.72 -8.80
CA VAL A 131 -15.59 -5.41 -10.05
C VAL A 131 -14.74 -4.54 -10.97
N ILE A 132 -14.20 -3.42 -10.46
CA ILE A 132 -13.38 -2.50 -11.26
C ILE A 132 -12.12 -3.19 -11.78
N VAL A 133 -11.40 -3.91 -10.91
CA VAL A 133 -10.14 -4.54 -11.32
C VAL A 133 -10.38 -5.66 -12.32
N PHE A 134 -11.42 -6.48 -12.11
CA PHE A 134 -11.74 -7.56 -13.04
C PHE A 134 -12.17 -6.99 -14.41
N GLU A 135 -12.92 -5.90 -14.43
CA GLU A 135 -13.25 -5.18 -15.66
C GLU A 135 -11.98 -4.66 -16.38
N ILE A 136 -11.06 -4.01 -15.65
CA ILE A 136 -9.78 -3.52 -16.20
C ILE A 136 -8.94 -4.65 -16.79
N MET A 137 -8.93 -5.80 -16.12
CA MET A 137 -8.09 -6.95 -16.49
C MET A 137 -8.81 -7.93 -17.44
N GLY A 138 -10.03 -7.63 -17.87
CA GLY A 138 -10.81 -8.52 -18.75
C GLY A 138 -11.21 -9.86 -18.11
N LEU A 139 -11.29 -9.92 -16.78
CA LEU A 139 -11.60 -11.13 -16.01
C LEU A 139 -13.10 -11.26 -15.78
N LYS A 140 -13.62 -12.49 -15.86
CA LYS A 140 -15.02 -12.79 -15.49
C LYS A 140 -15.20 -12.75 -13.96
N PRO A 141 -16.34 -12.26 -13.44
CA PRO A 141 -16.66 -12.24 -12.01
C PRO A 141 -16.43 -13.56 -11.30
#